data_AF-I3SVN7-F1
#
_entry.id   AF-I3SVN7-F1
#
_cell.length_a   1.000
_cell.length_b   1.000
_cell.length_c   1.000
_cell.angle_alpha   90.00
_cell.angle_beta   90.00
_cell.angle_gamma   90.00
#
_symmetry.space_group_name_H-M   'P 1'
#
loop_
_entity.id
_entity.type
_entity.pdbx_description
1 polymer ?
#
loop_
_entity_poly.entity_id
_entity_poly.type
_entity_poly.pdbx_seq_one_letter_code
_entity_poly.pdbx_strand_id
1 'polypeptide(L)' 'MLFKGFPDGCDSLKVLKYGALETGSSARWATELEEHAKPLITEVISRF' A
#
# COMPACT_ATOMS: atom_id res chain seq x y z
N MET A 1 8.38 6.19 10.79
CA MET A 1 8.57 5.47 9.51
C MET A 1 7.20 5.19 8.92
N LEU A 2 6.93 5.68 7.70
CA LEU A 2 5.65 5.50 7.00
C LEU A 2 5.25 4.01 6.83
N PHE A 3 6.23 3.09 6.85
CA PHE A 3 6.04 1.66 6.60
C PHE A 3 6.40 0.77 7.79
N LYS A 4 6.44 1.29 9.01
CA LYS A 4 6.78 0.45 10.17
C LYS A 4 5.71 -0.63 10.33
N GLY A 5 6.10 -1.90 10.22
CA GLY A 5 5.18 -3.04 10.29
C GLY A 5 4.40 -3.33 9.00
N PHE A 6 4.77 -2.75 7.85
CA PHE A 6 4.15 -3.07 6.57
C PHE A 6 4.19 -4.58 6.25
N PRO A 7 3.12 -5.16 5.67
CA PRO A 7 1.85 -4.53 5.26
C PRO A 7 0.81 -4.39 6.39
N ASP A 8 0.92 -5.16 7.48
CA ASP A 8 -0.17 -5.31 8.46
C ASP A 8 -0.22 -4.22 9.56
N GLY A 9 0.88 -3.50 9.77
CA GLY A 9 1.08 -2.51 10.83
C GLY A 9 0.99 -1.04 10.39
N CYS A 10 0.62 -0.76 9.13
CA CYS A 10 0.48 0.61 8.63
C CYS A 10 -0.99 1.05 8.61
N ASP A 11 -1.40 1.83 9.61
CA ASP A 11 -2.81 2.25 9.74
C ASP A 11 -3.27 3.16 8.60
N SER A 12 -2.40 4.02 8.06
CA SER A 12 -2.71 4.83 6.88
C SER A 12 -3.00 3.97 5.65
N LEU A 13 -2.29 2.85 5.50
CA LEU A 13 -2.51 1.92 4.38
C LEU A 13 -3.81 1.14 4.54
N LYS A 14 -4.22 0.82 5.78
CA LYS A 14 -5.53 0.23 6.05
C LYS A 14 -6.65 1.19 5.62
N VAL A 15 -6.56 2.47 5.99
CA VAL A 15 -7.54 3.48 5.56
C VAL A 15 -7.58 3.60 4.03
N LEU A 16 -6.42 3.62 3.38
CA LEU A 16 -6.33 3.70 1.92
C LEU A 16 -6.99 2.48 1.24
N LYS A 17 -6.76 1.26 1.77
CA LYS A 17 -7.40 0.02 1.31
C LYS A 17 -8.92 0.09 1.43
N TYR A 18 -9.43 0.51 2.59
CA TYR A 18 -10.88 0.61 2.80
C TYR A 18 -11.51 1.59 1.83
N GLY A 19 -10.94 2.79 1.70
CA GLY A 19 -11.44 3.79 0.74
C GLY A 19 -11.46 3.27 -0.69
N ALA A 20 -10.37 2.63 -1.16
CA ALA A 20 -10.30 2.10 -2.52
C ALA A 20 -11.31 0.97 -2.80
N LEU A 21 -11.67 0.18 -1.79
CA LEU A 21 -12.70 -0.86 -1.91
C LEU A 21 -14.11 -0.25 -1.87
N GLU A 22 -14.38 0.68 -0.95
CA GLU A 22 -15.69 1.34 -0.82
C GLU A 22 -16.06 2.15 -2.05
N THR A 23 -15.10 2.84 -2.66
CA THR A 23 -15.32 3.62 -3.89
C THR A 23 -15.26 2.78 -5.16
N GLY A 24 -14.97 1.48 -5.05
CA GLY A 24 -14.77 0.60 -6.20
C GLY A 24 -13.57 0.97 -7.07
N SER A 25 -12.64 1.78 -6.55
CA SER A 25 -11.46 2.25 -7.29
C SER A 25 -10.45 1.15 -7.56
N SER A 26 -10.46 0.06 -6.78
CA SER A 26 -9.67 -1.13 -7.07
C SER A 26 -10.34 -2.40 -6.56
N ALA A 27 -10.76 -3.25 -7.50
CA ALA A 27 -11.26 -4.59 -7.20
C ALA A 27 -10.12 -5.60 -6.88
N ARG A 28 -8.88 -5.26 -7.23
CA ARG A 28 -7.69 -6.14 -7.12
C ARG A 28 -6.62 -5.55 -6.21
N TRP A 29 -7.02 -4.79 -5.20
CA TRP A 29 -6.15 -4.02 -4.31
C TRP A 29 -4.88 -4.77 -3.87
N ALA A 30 -5.03 -6.01 -3.38
CA ALA A 30 -3.90 -6.78 -2.89
C ALA A 30 -2.85 -7.06 -3.98
N THR A 31 -3.31 -7.48 -5.16
CA THR A 31 -2.45 -7.75 -6.31
C THR A 31 -1.79 -6.48 -6.83
N GLU A 32 -2.56 -5.41 -7.05
CA GLU A 32 -2.03 -4.16 -7.59
C GLU A 32 -1.04 -3.48 -6.63
N LEU A 33 -1.30 -3.55 -5.33
CA LEU A 33 -0.39 -3.04 -4.32
C LEU A 33 0.94 -3.82 -4.35
N GLU A 34 0.90 -5.14 -4.48
CA GLU A 34 2.09 -5.99 -4.50
C GLU A 34 2.88 -5.88 -5.81
N GLU A 35 2.21 -5.87 -6.96
CA GLU A 35 2.84 -5.83 -8.28
C GLU A 35 3.35 -4.43 -8.63
N HIS A 36 2.66 -3.35 -8.23
CA HIS A 36 2.97 -2.01 -8.71
C HIS A 36 3.43 -1.05 -7.61
N ALA A 37 2.80 -1.05 -6.44
CA ALA A 37 3.12 -0.08 -5.39
C ALA A 37 4.34 -0.49 -4.53
N LYS A 38 4.44 -1.76 -4.12
CA LYS A 38 5.55 -2.26 -3.30
C LYS A 38 6.93 -2.00 -3.94
N PRO A 39 7.16 -2.23 -5.25
CA PRO A 39 8.44 -1.95 -5.87
C PRO A 39 8.83 -0.47 -5.79
N LEU A 40 7.90 0.43 -6.08
CA LEU A 40 8.14 1.88 -6.04
C LEU A 40 8.43 2.37 -4.62
N ILE A 41 7.68 1.88 -3.64
CA ILE A 41 7.93 2.18 -2.21
C ILE A 41 9.33 1.71 -1.81
N THR A 42 9.72 0.51 -2.23
CA THR A 42 11.04 -0.07 -1.93
C THR A 42 12.16 0.74 -2.57
N GLU A 43 12.01 1.16 -3.82
CA GLU A 43 12.94 2.05 -4.53
C GLU A 43 13.10 3.40 -3.83
N VAL A 44 12.00 4.01 -3.38
CA VAL A 44 12.05 5.28 -2.66
C VAL A 44 12.77 5.10 -1.32
N ILE A 45 12.44 4.05 -0.55
CA ILE A 45 13.09 3.78 0.74
C ILE A 45 14.58 3.51 0.57
N SER A 46 15.00 2.75 -0.44
CA SER A 46 16.42 2.40 -0.65
C SER A 46 17.30 3.57 -1.07
N ARG A 47 16.70 4.69 -1.48
CA ARG A 47 17.38 5.95 -1.80
C ARG A 47 17.58 6.87 -0.59
N PHE A 48 17.08 6.49 0.58
CA PHE A 48 17.29 7.17 1.86
C PHE A 48 18.15 6.31 2.79
#